data_AF-A0A8T3QWJ5-F1
#
_entry.id   AF-A0A8T3QWJ5-F1
#
_cell.length_a   1.000
_cell.length_b   1.000
_cell.length_c   1.000
_cell.angle_alpha   90.00
_cell.angle_beta   90.00
_cell.angle_gamma   90.00
#
_symmetry.space_group_name_H-M   'P 1'
#
loop_
_entity.id
_entity.type
_entity.pdbx_description
1 polymer ?
#
loop_
_entity_poly.entity_id
_entity_poly.type
_entity_poly.pdbx_seq_one_letter_code
_entity_poly.pdbx_strand_id
1 'polypeptide(L)'
;VATGFPSGQTFRDIKLAETRAAVDAGADEIDMVIDRGAFLSGDYATVFEEIVEVKDACGAAHLKVILETGELETYDNVRRASILAMAAGADFIKTSTGKVVPAATLPVTLVMLEAIRDFERATGRQVGMKPAGGIRTAKEAIQYLVVLYETLGPRWMTPDWFRFGASSLLNDVLMQIQFQRSGRYQDPDDFTLD
;
A
#
# COMPACT_ATOMS: atom_id res chain seq x y z
N VAL A 1 -10.35 -6.42 2.16
CA VAL A 1 -9.67 -6.57 0.85
C VAL A 1 -10.70 -7.11 -0.12
N ALA A 2 -10.84 -6.51 -1.31
CA ALA A 2 -11.85 -6.86 -2.30
C ALA A 2 -11.22 -6.89 -3.71
N THR A 3 -12.05 -6.86 -4.75
CA THR A 3 -11.67 -6.68 -6.17
C THR A 3 -10.84 -7.83 -6.77
N GLY A 4 -11.21 -9.08 -6.48
CA GLY A 4 -10.52 -10.24 -7.05
C GLY A 4 -9.09 -10.47 -6.53
N PHE A 5 -8.82 -10.09 -5.28
CA PHE A 5 -7.53 -10.32 -4.64
C PHE A 5 -7.15 -11.82 -4.56
N PRO A 6 -5.87 -12.20 -4.73
CA PRO A 6 -4.68 -11.35 -4.93
C PRO A 6 -4.35 -11.04 -6.40
N SER A 7 -5.01 -11.68 -7.36
CA SER A 7 -4.67 -11.48 -8.78
C SER A 7 -5.14 -10.12 -9.31
N GLY A 8 -6.23 -9.58 -8.78
CA GLY A 8 -6.93 -8.46 -9.40
C GLY A 8 -7.53 -8.82 -10.77
N GLN A 9 -7.60 -10.11 -11.11
CA GLN A 9 -8.03 -10.61 -12.41
C GLN A 9 -9.40 -11.28 -12.27
N THR A 10 -10.44 -10.47 -12.40
CA THR A 10 -11.85 -10.89 -12.46
C THR A 10 -12.63 -9.85 -13.25
N PHE A 11 -13.88 -10.14 -13.58
CA PHE A 11 -14.72 -9.22 -14.35
C PHE A 11 -14.98 -7.92 -13.58
N ARG A 12 -15.08 -6.82 -14.34
CA ARG A 12 -15.20 -5.47 -13.79
C ARG A 12 -16.45 -5.29 -12.92
N ASP A 13 -17.59 -5.81 -13.39
CA ASP A 13 -18.84 -5.82 -12.64
C ASP A 13 -18.73 -6.59 -11.31
N ILE A 14 -17.99 -7.69 -11.28
CA ILE A 14 -17.70 -8.45 -10.06
C ILE A 14 -16.84 -7.63 -9.09
N LYS A 15 -15.79 -6.94 -9.57
CA LYS A 15 -14.98 -6.06 -8.70
C LYS A 15 -15.82 -4.97 -8.04
N LEU A 16 -16.71 -4.33 -8.80
CA LEU A 16 -17.58 -3.28 -8.29
C LEU A 16 -18.61 -3.84 -7.31
N ALA A 17 -19.18 -5.03 -7.58
CA ALA A 17 -20.11 -5.70 -6.68
C ALA A 17 -19.42 -6.10 -5.36
N GLU A 18 -18.22 -6.67 -5.41
CA GLU A 18 -17.41 -6.99 -4.21
C GLU A 18 -17.08 -5.75 -3.39
N THR A 19 -16.73 -4.64 -4.07
CA THR A 19 -16.42 -3.37 -3.40
C THR A 19 -17.63 -2.85 -2.64
N ARG A 20 -18.80 -2.77 -3.29
CA ARG A 20 -20.04 -2.31 -2.65
C ARG A 20 -20.44 -3.23 -1.51
N ALA A 21 -20.37 -4.55 -1.71
CA ALA A 21 -20.70 -5.52 -0.67
C ALA A 21 -19.77 -5.39 0.56
N ALA A 22 -18.48 -5.13 0.35
CA ALA A 22 -17.53 -4.90 1.45
C ALA A 22 -17.84 -3.60 2.21
N VAL A 23 -18.17 -2.52 1.50
CA VAL A 23 -18.58 -1.24 2.12
C VAL A 23 -19.90 -1.39 2.87
N ASP A 24 -20.91 -2.06 2.29
CA ASP A 24 -22.20 -2.33 2.92
C ASP A 24 -22.05 -3.21 4.18
N ALA A 25 -21.03 -4.07 4.21
CA ALA A 25 -20.66 -4.85 5.38
C ALA A 25 -19.87 -4.04 6.45
N GLY A 26 -19.63 -2.75 6.22
CA GLY A 26 -18.99 -1.84 7.17
C GLY A 26 -17.48 -1.68 7.00
N ALA A 27 -16.91 -1.99 5.83
CA ALA A 27 -15.49 -1.73 5.57
C ALA A 27 -15.21 -0.22 5.42
N ASP A 28 -14.35 0.31 6.29
CA ASP A 28 -13.86 1.70 6.18
C ASP A 28 -12.82 1.88 5.06
N GLU A 29 -12.22 0.78 4.61
CA GLU A 29 -11.08 0.79 3.68
C GLU A 29 -11.15 -0.38 2.70
N ILE A 30 -10.90 -0.09 1.43
CA ILE A 30 -10.80 -1.07 0.35
C ILE A 30 -9.37 -1.09 -0.19
N ASP A 31 -8.77 -2.28 -0.25
CA ASP A 31 -7.50 -2.50 -0.93
C ASP A 31 -7.81 -3.18 -2.28
N MET A 32 -7.55 -2.49 -3.41
CA MET A 32 -7.71 -3.01 -4.77
C MET A 32 -6.36 -3.34 -5.41
N VAL A 33 -6.31 -4.28 -6.35
CA VAL A 33 -5.09 -4.60 -7.13
C VAL A 33 -5.31 -4.14 -8.57
N ILE A 34 -4.33 -3.43 -9.15
CA ILE A 34 -4.42 -2.98 -10.55
C ILE A 34 -4.33 -4.15 -11.54
N ASP A 35 -4.91 -3.96 -12.72
CA ASP A 35 -4.63 -4.83 -13.86
C ASP A 35 -3.19 -4.60 -14.39
N ARG A 36 -2.26 -5.44 -13.91
CA ARG A 36 -0.86 -5.45 -14.35
C ARG A 36 -0.71 -5.77 -15.84
N GLY A 37 -1.57 -6.63 -16.39
CA GLY A 37 -1.50 -7.02 -17.80
C GLY A 37 -1.86 -5.84 -18.71
N ALA A 38 -2.92 -5.12 -18.37
CA ALA A 38 -3.28 -3.87 -19.04
C ALA A 38 -2.16 -2.83 -18.88
N PHE A 39 -1.63 -2.64 -17.66
CA PHE A 39 -0.55 -1.68 -17.41
C PHE A 39 0.71 -1.98 -18.24
N LEU A 40 1.19 -3.24 -18.22
CA LEU A 40 2.43 -3.63 -18.90
C LEU A 40 2.28 -3.67 -20.42
N SER A 41 1.06 -3.87 -20.95
CA SER A 41 0.78 -3.75 -22.38
C SER A 41 0.63 -2.30 -22.86
N GLY A 42 0.67 -1.32 -21.95
CA GLY A 42 0.53 0.11 -22.25
C GLY A 42 -0.92 0.60 -22.28
N ASP A 43 -1.89 -0.26 -21.97
CA ASP A 43 -3.29 0.11 -21.81
C ASP A 43 -3.55 0.77 -20.45
N TYR A 44 -3.05 1.98 -20.30
CA TYR A 44 -3.20 2.78 -19.09
C TYR A 44 -4.63 3.27 -18.88
N ALA A 45 -5.43 3.38 -19.94
CA ALA A 45 -6.81 3.84 -19.86
C ALA A 45 -7.66 2.84 -19.07
N THR A 46 -7.57 1.56 -19.41
CA THR A 46 -8.28 0.49 -18.68
C THR A 46 -7.95 0.49 -17.20
N VAL A 47 -6.67 0.64 -16.84
CA VAL A 47 -6.24 0.69 -15.42
C VAL A 47 -6.79 1.93 -14.72
N PHE A 48 -6.71 3.09 -15.36
CA PHE A 48 -7.19 4.36 -14.80
C PHE A 48 -8.70 4.32 -14.55
N GLU A 49 -9.47 3.92 -15.56
CA GLU A 49 -10.92 3.88 -15.48
C GLU A 49 -11.39 2.88 -14.42
N GLU A 50 -10.73 1.73 -14.29
CA GLU A 50 -11.07 0.75 -13.26
C GLU A 50 -10.88 1.32 -11.85
N ILE A 51 -9.78 2.04 -11.61
CA ILE A 51 -9.54 2.68 -10.31
C ILE A 51 -10.60 3.75 -10.03
N VAL A 52 -10.98 4.55 -11.03
CA VAL A 52 -12.06 5.56 -10.89
C VAL A 52 -13.37 4.90 -10.50
N GLU A 53 -13.80 3.85 -11.20
CA GLU A 53 -15.07 3.19 -10.89
C GLU A 53 -15.06 2.48 -9.54
N VAL A 54 -13.93 1.87 -9.15
CA VAL A 54 -13.78 1.29 -7.81
C VAL A 54 -13.81 2.40 -6.75
N LYS A 55 -13.17 3.54 -6.99
CA LYS A 55 -13.21 4.70 -6.09
C LYS A 55 -14.64 5.21 -5.90
N ASP A 56 -15.41 5.30 -6.98
CA ASP A 56 -16.81 5.69 -6.92
C ASP A 56 -17.63 4.65 -6.14
N ALA A 57 -17.36 3.36 -6.35
CA ALA A 57 -18.01 2.27 -5.61
C ALA A 57 -17.64 2.22 -4.11
N CYS A 58 -16.48 2.76 -3.72
CA CYS A 58 -16.09 2.89 -2.31
C CYS A 58 -16.94 3.89 -1.53
N GLY A 59 -17.54 4.89 -2.20
CA GLY A 59 -18.24 5.99 -1.53
C GLY A 59 -17.32 6.71 -0.53
N ALA A 60 -17.65 6.65 0.76
CA ALA A 60 -16.86 7.27 1.82
C ALA A 60 -15.63 6.44 2.26
N ALA A 61 -15.59 5.13 1.92
CA ALA A 61 -14.47 4.28 2.29
C ALA A 61 -13.19 4.70 1.56
N HIS A 62 -12.04 4.58 2.22
CA HIS A 62 -10.75 4.90 1.62
C HIS A 62 -10.30 3.80 0.65
N LEU A 63 -9.88 4.20 -0.54
CA LEU A 63 -9.32 3.30 -1.55
C LEU A 63 -7.78 3.28 -1.47
N LYS A 64 -7.24 2.08 -1.26
CA LYS A 64 -5.82 1.77 -1.38
C LYS A 64 -5.58 0.99 -2.65
N VAL A 65 -4.76 1.53 -3.55
CA VAL A 65 -4.42 0.87 -4.81
C VAL A 65 -3.10 0.14 -4.67
N ILE A 66 -3.14 -1.18 -4.77
CA ILE A 66 -1.99 -2.07 -4.78
C ILE A 66 -1.45 -2.13 -6.21
N LEU A 67 -0.21 -1.70 -6.39
CA LEU A 67 0.44 -1.68 -7.70
C LEU A 67 1.11 -3.02 -8.06
N GLU A 68 1.31 -3.87 -7.06
CA GLU A 68 2.13 -5.09 -7.14
C GLU A 68 3.50 -4.83 -7.80
N THR A 69 4.26 -3.94 -7.16
CA THR A 69 5.52 -3.40 -7.68
C THR A 69 6.58 -4.45 -8.03
N GLY A 70 6.52 -5.64 -7.44
CA GLY A 70 7.42 -6.76 -7.76
C GLY A 70 7.27 -7.27 -9.19
N GLU A 71 6.13 -7.01 -9.83
CA GLU A 71 5.82 -7.43 -11.20
C GLU A 71 5.80 -6.27 -12.21
N LEU A 72 6.11 -5.05 -11.77
CA LEU A 72 6.17 -3.89 -12.66
C LEU A 72 7.52 -3.75 -13.39
N GLU A 73 8.47 -4.65 -13.10
CA GLU A 73 9.78 -4.80 -13.73
C GLU A 73 10.78 -3.66 -13.53
N THR A 74 10.35 -2.40 -13.65
CA THR A 74 11.22 -1.21 -13.65
C THR A 74 10.73 -0.12 -12.70
N TYR A 75 11.65 0.70 -12.21
CA TYR A 75 11.30 1.87 -11.40
C TYR A 75 10.46 2.90 -12.16
N ASP A 76 10.66 3.03 -13.47
CA ASP A 76 9.85 3.91 -14.32
C ASP A 76 8.38 3.46 -14.33
N ASN A 77 8.15 2.16 -14.43
CA ASN A 77 6.81 1.57 -14.35
C ASN A 77 6.20 1.77 -12.96
N VAL A 78 6.96 1.56 -11.88
CA VAL A 78 6.50 1.84 -10.51
C VAL A 78 6.07 3.31 -10.36
N ARG A 79 6.89 4.25 -10.83
CA ARG A 79 6.57 5.69 -10.77
C ARG A 79 5.33 6.02 -11.59
N ARG A 80 5.22 5.48 -12.82
CA ARG A 80 4.08 5.71 -13.71
C ARG A 80 2.78 5.14 -13.13
N ALA A 81 2.81 3.90 -12.61
CA ALA A 81 1.66 3.28 -11.95
C ALA A 81 1.22 4.08 -10.71
N SER A 82 2.19 4.59 -9.93
CA SER A 82 1.90 5.44 -8.76
C SER A 82 1.15 6.70 -9.16
N ILE A 83 1.66 7.44 -10.16
CA ILE A 83 1.01 8.68 -10.64
C ILE A 83 -0.36 8.38 -11.23
N LEU A 84 -0.49 7.31 -12.01
CA LEU A 84 -1.77 6.88 -12.60
C LEU A 84 -2.80 6.60 -11.52
N ALA A 85 -2.45 5.82 -10.50
CA ALA A 85 -3.36 5.49 -9.40
C ALA A 85 -3.78 6.73 -8.60
N MET A 86 -2.83 7.63 -8.32
CA MET A 86 -3.13 8.89 -7.64
C MET A 86 -4.02 9.80 -8.49
N ALA A 87 -3.76 9.90 -9.79
CA ALA A 87 -4.60 10.69 -10.69
C ALA A 87 -6.02 10.11 -10.80
N ALA A 88 -6.17 8.79 -10.71
CA ALA A 88 -7.45 8.09 -10.72
C ALA A 88 -8.23 8.15 -9.39
N GLY A 89 -7.68 8.82 -8.36
CA GLY A 89 -8.39 9.06 -7.10
C GLY A 89 -8.01 8.16 -5.93
N ALA A 90 -6.90 7.42 -6.01
CA ALA A 90 -6.40 6.65 -4.87
C ALA A 90 -6.15 7.56 -3.64
N ASP A 91 -6.60 7.10 -2.46
CA ASP A 91 -6.30 7.74 -1.17
C ASP A 91 -4.95 7.25 -0.64
N PHE A 92 -4.62 5.98 -0.92
CA PHE A 92 -3.30 5.41 -0.69
C PHE A 92 -2.80 4.66 -1.93
N ILE A 93 -1.49 4.70 -2.15
CA ILE A 93 -0.80 3.73 -3.00
C ILE A 93 -0.08 2.70 -2.11
N LYS A 94 -0.16 1.44 -2.51
CA LYS A 94 0.38 0.29 -1.77
C LYS A 94 1.31 -0.51 -2.67
N THR A 95 2.45 -0.94 -2.14
CA THR A 95 3.48 -1.65 -2.94
C THR A 95 2.95 -2.97 -3.46
N SER A 96 2.47 -3.85 -2.56
CA SER A 96 2.32 -5.27 -2.88
C SER A 96 1.15 -5.91 -2.14
N THR A 97 0.66 -7.03 -2.66
CA THR A 97 -0.36 -7.87 -1.98
C THR A 97 0.22 -8.64 -0.80
N GLY A 98 1.56 -8.79 -0.77
CA GLY A 98 2.25 -9.68 0.16
C GLY A 98 2.22 -11.16 -0.26
N LYS A 99 1.70 -11.47 -1.46
CA LYS A 99 1.65 -12.82 -2.03
C LYS A 99 2.71 -13.07 -3.11
N VAL A 100 3.34 -12.01 -3.62
CA VAL A 100 4.42 -12.05 -4.62
C VAL A 100 5.73 -11.58 -4.01
N VAL A 101 6.86 -12.13 -4.50
CA VAL A 101 8.22 -11.78 -4.09
C VAL A 101 9.01 -11.33 -5.33
N PRO A 102 9.75 -10.20 -5.28
CA PRO A 102 9.90 -9.30 -4.14
C PRO A 102 8.64 -8.47 -3.89
N ALA A 103 8.30 -8.27 -2.60
CA ALA A 103 7.18 -7.41 -2.17
C ALA A 103 7.67 -5.96 -2.00
N ALA A 104 7.48 -5.36 -0.82
CA ALA A 104 8.07 -4.04 -0.54
C ALA A 104 9.60 -4.14 -0.49
N THR A 105 10.27 -3.20 -1.15
CA THR A 105 11.70 -2.94 -1.00
C THR A 105 11.92 -1.44 -0.76
N LEU A 106 13.01 -1.08 -0.10
CA LEU A 106 13.34 0.33 0.15
C LEU A 106 13.48 1.15 -1.15
N PRO A 107 14.17 0.68 -2.21
CA PRO A 107 14.26 1.43 -3.47
C PRO A 107 12.90 1.68 -4.12
N VAL A 108 12.03 0.67 -4.18
CA VAL A 108 10.65 0.82 -4.71
C VAL A 108 9.85 1.81 -3.88
N THR A 109 9.96 1.73 -2.55
CA THR A 109 9.24 2.62 -1.65
C THR A 109 9.71 4.06 -1.80
N LEU A 110 11.01 4.30 -1.95
CA LEU A 110 11.55 5.62 -2.26
C LEU A 110 10.95 6.19 -3.55
N VAL A 111 10.92 5.41 -4.63
CA VAL A 111 10.31 5.84 -5.92
C VAL A 111 8.85 6.23 -5.75
N MET A 112 8.07 5.46 -4.98
CA MET A 112 6.66 5.76 -4.71
C MET A 112 6.49 7.01 -3.83
N LEU A 113 7.36 7.20 -2.83
CA LEU A 113 7.36 8.40 -1.98
C LEU A 113 7.72 9.66 -2.80
N GLU A 114 8.69 9.57 -3.71
CA GLU A 114 9.01 10.67 -4.62
C GLU A 114 7.85 10.98 -5.57
N ALA A 115 7.15 9.95 -6.07
CA ALA A 115 5.94 10.14 -6.86
C ALA A 115 4.87 10.90 -6.07
N ILE A 116 4.62 10.53 -4.81
CA ILE A 116 3.67 11.23 -3.92
C ILE A 116 4.10 12.69 -3.71
N ARG A 117 5.39 12.92 -3.44
CA ARG A 117 5.95 14.28 -3.26
C ARG A 117 5.68 15.14 -4.48
N ASP A 118 6.00 14.63 -5.66
CA ASP A 118 5.88 15.37 -6.90
C ASP A 118 4.41 15.60 -7.26
N PHE A 119 3.54 14.62 -6.96
CA PHE A 119 2.09 14.73 -7.14
C PHE A 119 1.47 15.78 -6.21
N GLU A 120 1.83 15.80 -4.92
CA GLU A 120 1.32 16.80 -3.98
C GLU A 120 1.80 18.21 -4.35
N ARG A 121 3.06 18.37 -4.78
CA ARG A 121 3.56 19.65 -5.28
C ARG A 121 2.82 20.16 -6.51
N ALA A 122 2.42 19.26 -7.40
CA ALA A 122 1.73 19.61 -8.62
C ALA A 122 0.23 19.88 -8.41
N THR A 123 -0.42 19.19 -7.47
CA THR A 123 -1.88 19.17 -7.34
C THR A 123 -2.42 19.75 -6.03
N GLY A 124 -1.56 19.89 -5.02
CA GLY A 124 -1.95 20.22 -3.64
C GLY A 124 -2.62 19.06 -2.87
N ARG A 125 -2.80 17.88 -3.48
CA ARG A 125 -3.49 16.75 -2.85
C ARG A 125 -2.50 15.79 -2.19
N GLN A 126 -2.68 15.56 -0.89
CA GLN A 126 -1.93 14.53 -0.17
C GLN A 126 -2.48 13.13 -0.50
N VAL A 127 -1.57 12.16 -0.61
CA VAL A 127 -1.89 10.73 -0.79
C VAL A 127 -1.05 9.94 0.20
N GLY A 128 -1.65 8.90 0.80
CA GLY A 128 -0.96 8.02 1.72
C GLY A 128 -0.08 6.97 1.04
N MET A 129 0.92 6.49 1.77
CA MET A 129 1.82 5.43 1.35
C MET A 129 1.70 4.20 2.25
N LYS A 130 1.58 3.02 1.66
CA LYS A 130 1.52 1.75 2.40
C LYS A 130 2.52 0.72 1.85
N PRO A 131 3.79 0.69 2.31
CA PRO A 131 4.66 -0.44 2.02
C PRO A 131 4.11 -1.71 2.67
N ALA A 132 4.01 -2.78 1.90
CA ALA A 132 3.41 -4.04 2.34
C ALA A 132 4.18 -5.26 1.84
N GLY A 133 4.30 -6.26 2.72
CA GLY A 133 4.96 -7.54 2.46
C GLY A 133 6.48 -7.48 2.64
N GLY A 134 7.02 -8.43 3.39
CA GLY A 134 8.47 -8.59 3.58
C GLY A 134 9.07 -7.87 4.78
N ILE A 135 8.40 -6.84 5.31
CA ILE A 135 8.86 -6.05 6.46
C ILE A 135 8.57 -6.80 7.76
N ARG A 136 9.61 -7.30 8.42
CA ARG A 136 9.45 -8.22 9.57
C ARG A 136 10.02 -7.71 10.89
N THR A 137 10.89 -6.71 10.86
CA THR A 137 11.58 -6.24 12.09
C THR A 137 11.39 -4.74 12.30
N ALA A 138 11.41 -4.31 13.57
CA ALA A 138 11.38 -2.92 13.98
C ALA A 138 12.57 -2.15 13.40
N LYS A 139 13.75 -2.78 13.32
CA LYS A 139 14.95 -2.17 12.69
C LYS A 139 14.71 -1.89 11.21
N GLU A 140 14.10 -2.82 10.49
CA GLU A 140 13.73 -2.62 9.10
C GLU A 140 12.64 -1.53 8.97
N ALA A 141 11.59 -1.57 9.79
CA ALA A 141 10.54 -0.55 9.80
C ALA A 141 11.08 0.87 10.04
N ILE A 142 12.08 1.03 10.91
CA ILE A 142 12.75 2.33 11.14
C ILE A 142 13.39 2.84 9.84
N GLN A 143 13.98 1.99 9.00
CA GLN A 143 14.56 2.43 7.73
C GLN A 143 13.51 3.03 6.81
N TYR A 144 12.32 2.42 6.72
CA TYR A 144 11.19 2.98 5.97
C TYR A 144 10.71 4.32 6.54
N LEU A 145 10.65 4.47 7.87
CA LEU A 145 10.26 5.72 8.52
C LEU A 145 11.29 6.84 8.29
N VAL A 146 12.58 6.52 8.26
CA VAL A 146 13.63 7.50 7.90
C VAL A 146 13.44 7.96 6.47
N VAL A 147 13.28 7.04 5.51
CA VAL A 147 13.06 7.42 4.10
C VAL A 147 11.78 8.24 3.92
N LEU A 148 10.70 7.91 4.64
CA LEU A 148 9.47 8.70 4.69
C LEU A 148 9.73 10.14 5.15
N TYR A 149 10.41 10.30 6.29
CA TYR A 149 10.70 11.61 6.88
C TYR A 149 11.55 12.46 5.93
N GLU A 150 12.63 11.89 5.39
CA GLU A 150 13.53 12.61 4.49
C GLU A 150 12.87 12.99 3.16
N THR A 151 11.88 12.22 2.69
CA THR A 151 11.24 12.45 1.38
C THR A 151 9.99 13.33 1.45
N LEU A 152 9.10 13.07 2.42
CA LEU A 152 7.78 13.73 2.55
C LEU A 152 7.66 14.62 3.80
N GLY A 153 8.55 14.44 4.77
CA GLY A 153 8.55 15.21 6.00
C GLY A 153 7.53 14.75 7.05
N PRO A 154 7.50 15.43 8.21
CA PRO A 154 6.70 15.01 9.37
C PRO A 154 5.18 15.00 9.12
N ARG A 155 4.69 15.74 8.12
CA ARG A 155 3.25 15.75 7.76
C ARG A 155 2.73 14.36 7.37
N TRP A 156 3.58 13.48 6.85
CA TRP A 156 3.20 12.12 6.47
C TRP A 156 3.41 11.08 7.58
N MET A 157 4.01 11.46 8.73
CA MET A 157 4.27 10.55 9.84
C MET A 157 3.04 10.35 10.75
N THR A 158 1.90 10.03 10.14
CA THR A 158 0.65 9.77 10.85
C THR A 158 -0.04 8.54 10.28
N PRO A 159 -0.93 7.87 11.03
CA PRO A 159 -1.71 6.77 10.49
C PRO A 159 -2.57 7.16 9.29
N ASP A 160 -2.91 8.42 9.10
CA ASP A 160 -3.75 8.87 7.98
C ASP A 160 -2.98 8.91 6.66
N TRP A 161 -1.65 8.95 6.70
CA TRP A 161 -0.79 9.13 5.53
C TRP A 161 0.28 8.05 5.36
N PHE A 162 0.56 7.26 6.39
CA PHE A 162 1.53 6.18 6.30
C PHE A 162 1.12 4.97 7.13
N ARG A 163 1.20 3.78 6.51
CA ARG A 163 0.82 2.49 7.14
C ARG A 163 1.82 1.41 6.77
N PHE A 164 2.16 0.52 7.69
CA PHE A 164 2.83 -0.74 7.33
C PHE A 164 1.78 -1.82 7.03
N GLY A 165 1.92 -2.50 5.89
CA GLY A 165 1.22 -3.75 5.61
C GLY A 165 2.05 -4.94 6.09
N ALA A 166 1.88 -5.34 7.34
CA ALA A 166 2.66 -6.41 7.96
C ALA A 166 1.80 -7.31 8.85
N SER A 167 2.27 -8.54 9.09
CA SER A 167 1.77 -9.44 10.13
C SER A 167 2.82 -9.56 11.24
N SER A 168 3.87 -10.35 11.00
CA SER A 168 4.89 -10.72 11.99
C SER A 168 5.71 -9.55 12.55
N LEU A 169 5.65 -8.36 11.92
CA LEU A 169 6.30 -7.15 12.42
C LEU A 169 5.77 -6.74 13.80
N LEU A 170 4.48 -7.00 14.08
CA LEU A 170 3.87 -6.61 15.35
C LEU A 170 4.62 -7.23 16.54
N ASN A 171 4.90 -8.53 16.47
CA ASN A 171 5.58 -9.24 17.56
C ASN A 171 6.99 -8.69 17.77
N ASP A 172 7.76 -8.46 16.70
CA ASP A 172 9.10 -7.90 16.86
C ASP A 172 9.05 -6.49 17.48
N VAL A 173 8.11 -5.64 17.08
CA VAL A 173 7.92 -4.31 17.68
C VAL A 173 7.57 -4.42 19.17
N LEU A 174 6.65 -5.31 19.54
CA LEU A 174 6.28 -5.53 20.94
C LEU A 174 7.47 -6.05 21.76
N MET A 175 8.25 -6.98 21.21
CA MET A 175 9.49 -7.47 21.83
C MET A 175 10.49 -6.33 22.06
N GLN A 176 10.72 -5.46 21.06
CA GLN A 176 11.65 -4.33 21.22
C GLN A 176 11.15 -3.32 22.27
N ILE A 177 9.84 -3.05 22.34
CA ILE A 177 9.26 -2.18 23.37
C ILE A 177 9.43 -2.79 24.77
N GLN A 178 9.18 -4.10 24.92
CA GLN A 178 9.36 -4.79 26.21
C GLN A 178 10.83 -4.82 26.64
N PHE A 179 11.75 -5.05 25.69
CA PHE A 179 13.18 -4.98 25.97
C PHE A 179 13.59 -3.57 26.45
N GLN A 180 13.13 -2.51 25.79
CA GLN A 180 13.43 -1.13 26.23
C GLN A 180 12.88 -0.81 27.62
N ARG A 181 11.75 -1.40 28.03
CA ARG A 181 11.14 -1.20 29.34
C ARG A 181 11.79 -2.03 30.45
N SER A 182 12.17 -3.27 30.15
CA SER A 182 12.59 -4.26 31.15
C SER A 182 14.10 -4.53 31.18
N GLY A 183 14.82 -4.19 30.11
CA GLY A 183 16.22 -4.55 29.89
C GLY A 183 16.44 -6.05 29.61
N ARG A 184 15.37 -6.82 29.39
CA ARG A 184 15.43 -8.29 29.19
C ARG A 184 14.69 -8.68 27.92
N TYR A 185 15.27 -9.60 27.17
CA TYR A 185 14.56 -10.25 26.07
C TYR A 185 13.49 -11.16 26.64
N GLN A 186 12.31 -11.11 26.04
CA GLN A 186 11.19 -12.00 26.34
C GLN A 186 11.28 -13.25 25.45
N ASP A 187 10.57 -14.30 25.82
CA ASP A 187 10.44 -15.47 24.95
C ASP A 187 9.58 -15.07 23.73
N PRO A 188 9.96 -15.40 22.50
CA PRO A 188 9.11 -15.19 21.33
C PRO A 188 7.70 -15.80 21.48
N ASP A 189 7.56 -16.87 22.27
CA ASP A 189 6.28 -17.54 22.53
C ASP A 189 5.34 -16.75 23.45
N ASP A 190 5.83 -15.67 24.10
CA ASP A 190 5.01 -14.75 24.90
C ASP A 190 4.19 -13.78 24.02
N PHE A 191 4.40 -13.79 22.70
CA PHE A 191 3.71 -12.95 21.71
C PHE A 191 2.87 -13.82 20.76
N THR A 192 1.92 -13.20 20.07
CA THR A 192 0.94 -13.93 19.25
C THR A 192 1.61 -14.79 18.17
N LEU A 193 1.10 -15.99 17.94
CA LEU A 193 1.47 -16.85 16.81
C LEU A 193 0.59 -16.50 15.60
N ASP A 194 0.77 -15.32 15.01
CA ASP A 194 0.07 -14.92 13.78
C ASP A 194 0.61 -15.58 12.50
#